data_AF-A0A1E3RDL4-F1
#
_entry.id   AF-A0A1E3RDL4-F1
#
_cell.length_a   1.000
_cell.length_b   1.000
_cell.length_c   1.000
_cell.angle_alpha   90.00
_cell.angle_beta   90.00
_cell.angle_gamma   90.00
#
_symmetry.space_group_name_H-M   'P 1'
#
loop_
_entity.id
_entity.type
_entity.pdbx_description
1 polymer ?
#
loop_
_entity_poly.entity_id
_entity_poly.type
_entity_poly.pdbx_seq_one_letter_code
_entity_poly.pdbx_strand_id
1 'polypeptide(L)'
;MPIIGSIFIVLAIADVIRRRRLTWGFLFLFNSMAVYWMETVGDWGQMLIYSPTFTEHHLLDWLPLKTPNDPLFMPFAYAVYWGVHALLVLWLSQWLSSRLGWSMLKSMLVLAIPVNYVWDFIVEGLATAMGWWTYDPGIGPVLEWESGGRITLLWTIGLMCTWPNLIAYWAGKPPIRGLNHLERFVGLERFTKPKVPAKQPVTVGAPSAAAKPVRLSKMQEYDDYLNYEVTIPRWRFELMRLGAWFVGFQVSFFLFLLVPLVVLRWLTGADSPYVP
;
A
#
# COMPACT_ATOMS: atom_id res chain seq x y z
N MET A 1 8.09 8.04 -13.80
CA MET A 1 7.16 7.71 -12.69
C MET A 1 5.68 7.90 -13.05
N PRO A 2 5.18 9.05 -13.56
CA PRO A 2 3.74 9.27 -13.74
C PRO A 2 3.08 8.33 -14.77
N ILE A 3 3.77 7.98 -15.86
CA ILE A 3 3.21 7.09 -16.91
C ILE A 3 2.96 5.68 -16.37
N ILE A 4 3.96 5.09 -15.70
CA ILE A 4 3.84 3.75 -15.11
C ILE A 4 2.72 3.76 -14.07
N GLY A 5 2.63 4.82 -13.27
CA GLY A 5 1.58 4.93 -12.26
C GLY A 5 0.17 4.99 -12.82
N SER A 6 -0.03 5.82 -13.84
CA SER A 6 -1.29 5.89 -14.56
C SER A 6 -1.68 4.53 -15.15
N ILE A 7 -0.74 3.74 -15.66
CA ILE A 7 -1.01 2.39 -16.15
C ILE A 7 -1.52 1.48 -15.02
N PHE A 8 -0.87 1.46 -13.86
CA PHE A 8 -1.32 0.64 -12.71
C PHE A 8 -2.71 1.02 -12.25
N ILE A 9 -3.01 2.32 -12.17
CA ILE A 9 -4.32 2.84 -11.78
C ILE A 9 -5.39 2.43 -12.79
N VAL A 10 -5.13 2.61 -14.09
CA VAL A 10 -6.05 2.20 -15.16
C VAL A 10 -6.30 0.70 -15.13
N LEU A 11 -5.26 -0.11 -14.94
CA LEU A 11 -5.39 -1.57 -14.83
C LEU A 11 -6.24 -1.98 -13.62
N ALA A 12 -6.07 -1.32 -12.48
CA ALA A 12 -6.87 -1.59 -11.29
C ALA A 12 -8.35 -1.20 -11.47
N ILE A 13 -8.63 -0.04 -12.08
CA ILE A 13 -9.99 0.37 -12.43
C ILE A 13 -10.62 -0.61 -13.42
N ALA A 14 -9.87 -1.00 -14.46
CA ALA A 14 -10.35 -2.00 -15.43
C ALA A 14 -10.65 -3.35 -14.76
N ASP A 15 -9.86 -3.77 -13.78
CA ASP A 15 -10.08 -4.99 -13.02
C ASP A 15 -11.35 -4.90 -12.15
N VAL A 16 -11.59 -3.75 -11.51
CA VAL A 16 -12.84 -3.46 -10.77
C VAL A 16 -14.06 -3.53 -11.67
N ILE A 17 -14.01 -2.91 -12.84
CA ILE A 17 -15.11 -2.91 -13.81
C ILE A 17 -15.39 -4.34 -14.30
N ARG A 18 -14.34 -5.09 -14.65
CA ARG A 18 -14.46 -6.47 -15.15
C ARG A 18 -15.00 -7.43 -14.11
N ARG A 19 -14.58 -7.30 -12.84
CA ARG A 19 -15.01 -8.18 -11.74
C ARG A 19 -16.26 -7.66 -11.02
N ARG A 20 -16.70 -6.43 -11.31
CA ARG A 20 -17.78 -5.69 -10.63
C ARG A 20 -17.59 -5.64 -9.10
N ARG A 21 -16.34 -5.49 -8.65
CA ARG A 21 -15.92 -5.57 -7.24
C ARG A 21 -14.72 -4.70 -6.95
N LEU A 22 -14.61 -4.26 -5.70
CA LEU A 22 -13.39 -3.62 -5.22
C LEU A 22 -12.33 -4.70 -5.00
N THR A 23 -11.43 -4.81 -5.98
CA THR A 23 -10.37 -5.80 -5.98
C THR A 23 -9.28 -5.42 -4.99
N TRP A 24 -8.47 -6.39 -4.57
CA TRP A 24 -7.35 -6.11 -3.66
C TRP A 24 -6.45 -5.00 -4.20
N GLY A 25 -6.10 -5.06 -5.49
CA GLY A 25 -5.24 -4.06 -6.12
C GLY A 25 -5.86 -2.67 -6.09
N PHE A 26 -7.16 -2.55 -6.38
CA PHE A 26 -7.85 -1.27 -6.28
C PHE A 26 -7.92 -0.75 -4.86
N LEU A 27 -8.29 -1.59 -3.89
CA LEU A 27 -8.36 -1.21 -2.48
C LEU A 27 -7.00 -0.74 -1.98
N PHE A 28 -5.92 -1.43 -2.33
CA PHE A 28 -4.58 -1.02 -1.94
C PHE A 28 -4.20 0.32 -2.58
N LEU A 29 -4.30 0.45 -3.90
CA LEU A 29 -3.95 1.68 -4.63
C LEU A 29 -4.76 2.89 -4.17
N PHE A 30 -6.08 2.74 -4.05
CA PHE A 30 -6.96 3.82 -3.62
C PHE A 30 -6.61 4.29 -2.21
N ASN A 31 -6.38 3.36 -1.27
CA ASN A 31 -6.08 3.75 0.11
C ASN A 31 -4.66 4.28 0.28
N SER A 32 -3.68 3.78 -0.49
CA SER A 32 -2.34 4.38 -0.59
C SER A 32 -2.38 5.81 -1.11
N MET A 33 -3.20 6.10 -2.13
CA MET A 33 -3.42 7.46 -2.62
C MET A 33 -4.15 8.32 -1.58
N ALA A 34 -5.10 7.75 -0.85
CA ALA A 34 -5.91 8.48 0.10
C ALA A 34 -5.16 8.85 1.40
N VAL A 35 -4.05 8.19 1.75
CA VAL A 35 -3.22 8.57 2.91
C VAL A 35 -2.26 9.72 2.62
N TYR A 36 -2.03 10.03 1.34
CA TYR A 36 -1.05 11.03 0.92
C TYR A 36 -1.22 12.40 1.58
N TRP A 37 -2.44 12.83 1.93
CA TRP A 37 -2.60 14.16 2.56
C TRP A 37 -1.85 14.28 3.90
N MET A 38 -1.55 13.17 4.57
CA MET A 38 -0.70 13.17 5.78
C MET A 38 0.79 13.24 5.45
N GLU A 39 1.17 12.94 4.21
CA GLU A 39 2.57 12.92 3.77
C GLU A 39 3.21 14.29 3.90
N THR A 40 2.50 15.36 3.53
CA THR A 40 3.04 16.74 3.67
C THR A 40 3.49 17.04 5.11
N VAL A 41 2.84 16.43 6.11
CA VAL A 41 3.21 16.56 7.52
C VAL A 41 4.40 15.64 7.88
N GLY A 42 4.48 14.46 7.25
CA GLY A 42 5.61 13.55 7.38
C GLY A 42 6.89 14.13 6.78
N ASP A 43 6.78 14.62 5.56
CA ASP A 43 7.83 15.35 4.84
C ASP A 43 8.29 16.58 5.60
N TRP A 44 7.35 17.32 6.21
CA TRP A 44 7.68 18.40 7.13
C TRP A 44 8.51 17.87 8.31
N GLY A 45 8.11 16.76 8.92
CA GLY A 45 8.87 16.11 9.99
C GLY A 45 10.28 15.67 9.58
N GLN A 46 10.51 15.40 8.29
CA GLN A 46 11.79 14.96 7.74
C GLN A 46 12.62 16.06 7.09
N MET A 47 12.07 17.28 7.02
CA MET A 47 12.68 18.41 6.31
C MET A 47 12.89 18.12 4.83
N LEU A 48 11.95 17.39 4.24
CA LEU A 48 11.92 17.14 2.81
C LEU A 48 11.43 18.40 2.08
N ILE A 49 12.15 18.77 1.04
CA ILE A 49 11.85 19.91 0.18
C ILE A 49 11.70 19.40 -1.24
N TYR A 50 10.50 19.52 -1.80
CA TYR A 50 10.26 19.21 -3.21
C TYR A 50 10.76 20.32 -4.14
N SER A 51 11.17 19.91 -5.33
CA SER A 51 11.57 20.82 -6.39
C SER A 51 10.40 21.71 -6.84
N PRO A 52 10.62 23.04 -6.97
CA PRO A 52 9.58 23.99 -7.39
C PRO A 52 9.26 23.89 -8.89
N THR A 53 9.91 22.99 -9.63
CA THR A 53 9.63 22.79 -11.07
C THR A 53 8.36 21.99 -11.32
N PHE A 54 7.82 21.33 -10.29
CA PHE A 54 6.61 20.55 -10.40
C PHE A 54 5.37 21.42 -10.23
N THR A 55 4.26 20.99 -10.84
CA THR A 55 2.96 21.60 -10.57
C THR A 55 2.53 21.25 -9.15
N GLU A 56 2.22 22.27 -8.36
CA GLU A 56 1.89 22.14 -6.95
C GLU A 56 0.37 22.16 -6.71
N HIS A 57 -0.04 21.71 -5.53
CA HIS A 57 -1.38 21.94 -5.01
C HIS A 57 -1.33 22.62 -3.63
N HIS A 58 -2.45 23.25 -3.26
CA HIS A 58 -2.58 24.04 -2.03
C HIS A 58 -3.47 23.37 -0.97
N LEU A 59 -3.54 22.03 -0.99
CA LEU A 59 -4.25 21.29 0.03
C LEU A 59 -3.54 21.50 1.38
N LEU A 60 -4.31 21.83 2.43
CA LEU A 60 -3.81 22.05 3.79
C LEU A 60 -2.89 23.25 4.01
N ASP A 61 -2.91 24.29 3.15
CA ASP A 61 -2.11 25.52 3.37
C ASP A 61 -2.38 26.22 4.71
N TRP A 62 -3.51 25.91 5.36
CA TRP A 62 -3.85 26.38 6.71
C TRP A 62 -3.11 25.64 7.83
N LEU A 63 -2.48 24.49 7.55
CA LEU A 63 -1.80 23.65 8.53
C LEU A 63 -0.35 24.13 8.69
N PRO A 64 0.11 24.48 9.91
CA PRO A 64 1.49 24.93 10.12
C PRO A 64 2.55 23.85 9.89
N LEU A 65 2.19 22.58 10.06
CA LEU A 65 3.08 21.43 9.96
C LEU A 65 3.05 20.87 8.54
N LYS A 66 3.50 21.66 7.57
CA LYS A 66 3.33 21.38 6.15
C LYS A 66 4.59 21.76 5.36
N THR A 67 4.96 20.98 4.36
CA THR A 67 6.01 21.37 3.41
C THR A 67 5.56 22.52 2.50
N PRO A 68 6.51 23.35 2.00
CA PRO A 68 6.18 24.52 1.19
C PRO A 68 5.67 24.18 -0.22
N ASN A 69 6.20 23.13 -0.84
CA ASN A 69 5.89 22.75 -2.23
C ASN A 69 5.31 21.33 -2.21
N ASP A 70 4.01 21.15 -2.46
CA ASP A 70 3.41 19.81 -2.57
C ASP A 70 3.13 19.46 -4.03
N PRO A 71 3.85 18.50 -4.64
CA PRO A 71 3.63 18.18 -6.05
C PRO A 71 2.31 17.44 -6.30
N LEU A 72 1.59 17.86 -7.34
CA LEU A 72 0.31 17.26 -7.78
C LEU A 72 0.43 15.76 -8.11
N PHE A 73 1.62 15.29 -8.48
CA PHE A 73 1.86 13.89 -8.84
C PHE A 73 2.01 12.97 -7.62
N MET A 74 2.24 13.50 -6.41
CA MET A 74 2.56 12.70 -5.23
C MET A 74 1.48 11.68 -4.82
N PRO A 75 0.17 11.99 -4.82
CA PRO A 75 -0.85 10.98 -4.53
C PRO A 75 -0.77 9.76 -5.47
N PHE A 76 -0.42 9.99 -6.74
CA PHE A 76 -0.29 8.95 -7.74
C PHE A 76 1.02 8.17 -7.57
N ALA A 77 2.11 8.86 -7.21
CA ALA A 77 3.37 8.19 -6.86
C ALA A 77 3.17 7.27 -5.65
N TYR A 78 2.44 7.73 -4.64
CA TYR A 78 2.07 6.96 -3.45
C TYR A 78 1.32 5.67 -3.77
N ALA A 79 0.31 5.74 -4.64
CA ALA A 79 -0.42 4.56 -5.07
C ALA A 79 0.53 3.49 -5.60
N VAL A 80 1.45 3.87 -6.47
CA VAL A 80 2.36 2.95 -7.16
C VAL A 80 3.46 2.47 -6.24
N TYR A 81 4.10 3.38 -5.53
CA TYR A 81 5.19 3.08 -4.62
C TYR A 81 4.75 2.00 -3.64
N TRP A 82 3.65 2.23 -2.93
CA TRP A 82 3.16 1.30 -1.92
C TRP A 82 2.52 0.06 -2.52
N GLY A 83 1.80 0.17 -3.64
CA GLY A 83 1.20 -0.98 -4.31
C GLY A 83 2.24 -1.98 -4.83
N VAL A 84 3.29 -1.49 -5.48
CA VAL A 84 4.38 -2.32 -6.00
C VAL A 84 5.21 -2.90 -4.86
N HIS A 85 5.56 -2.09 -3.86
CA HIS A 85 6.26 -2.54 -2.66
C HIS A 85 5.51 -3.68 -1.95
N ALA A 86 4.21 -3.51 -1.72
CA ALA A 86 3.38 -4.52 -1.05
C ALA A 86 3.36 -5.84 -1.83
N LEU A 87 3.22 -5.79 -3.15
CA LEU A 87 3.28 -6.99 -3.99
C LEU A 87 4.64 -7.68 -3.90
N LEU A 88 5.73 -6.91 -3.95
CA LEU A 88 7.10 -7.41 -3.87
C LEU A 88 7.34 -8.11 -2.52
N VAL A 89 7.04 -7.45 -1.41
CA VAL A 89 7.32 -8.00 -0.07
C VAL A 89 6.44 -9.21 0.24
N LEU A 90 5.17 -9.21 -0.17
CA LEU A 90 4.28 -10.37 -0.03
C LEU A 90 4.70 -11.53 -0.93
N TRP A 91 5.27 -11.24 -2.10
CA TRP A 91 5.85 -12.25 -2.97
C TRP A 91 7.09 -12.90 -2.35
N LEU A 92 8.08 -12.10 -1.96
CA LEU A 92 9.30 -12.57 -1.31
C LEU A 92 9.02 -13.31 0.00
N SER A 93 8.09 -12.80 0.83
CA SER A 93 7.73 -13.42 2.10
C SER A 93 7.12 -14.81 1.92
N GLN A 94 6.26 -14.99 0.90
CA GLN A 94 5.71 -16.31 0.59
C GLN A 94 6.79 -17.25 0.05
N TRP A 95 7.66 -16.76 -0.83
CA TRP A 95 8.76 -17.55 -1.35
C TRP A 95 9.69 -18.03 -0.22
N LEU A 96 10.02 -17.15 0.72
CA LEU A 96 10.84 -17.51 1.88
C LEU A 96 10.11 -18.47 2.82
N SER A 97 8.81 -18.24 3.05
CA SER A 97 7.94 -19.11 3.85
C SER A 97 7.86 -20.53 3.28
N SER A 98 7.71 -20.69 1.96
CA SER A 98 7.64 -22.00 1.31
C SER A 98 8.99 -22.72 1.26
N ARG A 99 10.09 -21.97 1.18
CA ARG A 99 11.46 -22.52 1.17
C ARG A 99 11.92 -22.98 2.54
N LEU A 100 11.61 -22.23 3.59
CA LEU A 100 12.12 -22.46 4.94
C LEU A 100 11.10 -23.07 5.91
N GLY A 101 9.86 -23.30 5.46
CA GLY A 101 8.76 -23.75 6.33
C GLY A 101 8.36 -22.72 7.39
N TRP A 102 8.69 -21.45 7.20
CA TRP A 102 8.41 -20.38 8.15
C TRP A 102 6.96 -19.89 8.04
N SER A 103 6.45 -19.28 9.12
CA SER A 103 5.20 -18.53 9.03
C SER A 103 5.37 -17.29 8.16
N MET A 104 4.29 -16.85 7.51
CA MET A 104 4.28 -15.64 6.69
C MET A 104 4.75 -14.41 7.47
N LEU A 105 4.33 -14.28 8.74
CA LEU A 105 4.74 -13.18 9.62
C LEU A 105 6.25 -13.20 9.85
N LYS A 106 6.83 -14.37 10.17
CA LYS A 106 8.27 -14.50 10.40
C LYS A 106 9.07 -14.13 9.15
N SER A 107 8.66 -14.65 7.99
CA SER A 107 9.32 -14.31 6.71
C SER A 107 9.25 -12.81 6.44
N MET A 108 8.12 -12.20 6.70
CA MET A 108 7.91 -10.78 6.48
C MET A 108 8.73 -9.89 7.42
N LEU A 109 8.83 -10.25 8.71
CA LEU A 109 9.66 -9.55 9.68
C LEU A 109 11.15 -9.58 9.30
N VAL A 110 11.64 -10.72 8.81
CA VAL A 110 13.03 -10.84 8.36
C VAL A 110 13.30 -10.04 7.08
N LEU A 111 12.31 -9.95 6.19
CA LEU A 111 12.43 -9.20 4.94
C LEU A 111 12.15 -7.71 5.10
N ALA A 112 11.48 -7.29 6.19
CA ALA A 112 11.02 -5.93 6.40
C ALA A 112 12.14 -4.90 6.29
N ILE A 113 13.31 -5.17 6.87
CA ILE A 113 14.46 -4.28 6.82
C ILE A 113 15.16 -4.33 5.45
N PRO A 114 15.69 -5.48 4.97
CA PRO A 114 16.49 -5.48 3.75
C PRO A 114 15.69 -5.08 2.50
N VAL A 115 14.43 -5.51 2.39
CA VAL A 115 13.61 -5.17 1.22
C VAL A 115 13.25 -3.70 1.24
N ASN A 116 12.84 -3.15 2.40
CA ASN A 116 12.47 -1.74 2.48
C ASN A 116 13.68 -0.85 2.33
N TYR A 117 14.82 -1.21 2.92
CA TYR A 117 16.03 -0.42 2.78
C TYR A 117 16.46 -0.32 1.32
N VAL A 118 16.50 -1.44 0.60
CA VAL A 118 16.85 -1.44 -0.83
C VAL A 118 15.80 -0.71 -1.66
N TRP A 119 14.51 -0.94 -1.38
CA TRP A 119 13.43 -0.28 -2.09
C TRP A 119 13.47 1.23 -1.93
N ASP A 120 13.56 1.70 -0.69
CA ASP A 120 13.57 3.12 -0.35
C ASP A 120 14.84 3.78 -0.89
N PHE A 121 16.02 3.19 -0.65
CA PHE A 121 17.27 3.72 -1.18
C PHE A 121 17.27 3.82 -2.72
N ILE A 122 16.66 2.86 -3.43
CA ILE A 122 16.52 2.98 -4.89
C ILE A 122 15.56 4.11 -5.25
N VAL A 123 14.36 4.17 -4.68
CA VAL A 123 13.35 5.12 -5.15
C VAL A 123 13.63 6.54 -4.65
N GLU A 124 13.86 6.72 -3.35
CA GLU A 124 14.24 7.99 -2.73
C GLU A 124 15.62 8.44 -3.20
N GLY A 125 16.58 7.50 -3.32
CA GLY A 125 17.93 7.83 -3.75
C GLY A 125 17.96 8.30 -5.21
N LEU A 126 17.21 7.65 -6.10
CA LEU A 126 17.06 8.13 -7.48
C LEU A 126 16.33 9.46 -7.54
N ALA A 127 15.27 9.67 -6.76
CA ALA A 127 14.54 10.93 -6.76
C ALA A 127 15.38 12.11 -6.26
N THR A 128 16.15 11.90 -5.18
CA THR A 128 17.10 12.89 -4.67
C THR A 128 18.27 13.13 -5.62
N ALA A 129 18.81 12.08 -6.25
CA ALA A 129 19.85 12.23 -7.28
C ALA A 129 19.35 13.01 -8.50
N MET A 130 18.10 12.78 -8.93
CA MET A 130 17.45 13.52 -10.03
C MET A 130 16.97 14.93 -9.63
N GLY A 131 17.14 15.34 -8.37
CA GLY A 131 16.72 16.65 -7.89
C GLY A 131 15.20 16.84 -7.82
N TRP A 132 14.43 15.75 -7.62
CA TRP A 132 12.98 15.84 -7.44
C TRP A 132 12.61 16.35 -6.05
N TRP A 133 13.38 15.95 -5.04
CA TRP A 133 13.33 16.48 -3.68
C TRP A 133 14.68 16.30 -3.01
N THR A 134 14.86 16.90 -1.85
CA THR A 134 16.05 16.76 -1.01
C THR A 134 15.66 16.87 0.46
N TYR A 135 16.44 16.25 1.35
CA TYR A 135 16.26 16.37 2.79
C TYR A 135 17.26 17.41 3.33
N ASP A 136 16.79 18.58 3.77
CA ASP A 136 17.66 19.69 4.20
C ASP A 136 17.14 20.52 5.40
N PRO A 137 17.84 20.52 6.55
CA PRO A 137 18.98 19.65 6.87
C PRO A 137 18.50 18.19 7.04
N GLY A 138 19.16 17.23 6.41
CA GLY A 138 18.83 15.83 6.63
C GLY A 138 19.07 15.43 8.09
N ILE A 139 18.10 14.76 8.72
CA ILE A 139 18.24 14.28 10.09
C ILE A 139 19.13 13.02 10.08
N GLY A 140 20.17 12.96 10.92
CA GLY A 140 21.05 11.79 11.04
C GLY A 140 22.09 11.65 9.91
N PRO A 141 22.60 10.43 9.63
CA PRO A 141 23.54 10.21 8.54
C PRO A 141 22.90 10.49 7.18
N VAL A 142 23.55 11.35 6.40
CA VAL A 142 23.08 11.80 5.08
C VAL A 142 24.09 11.39 4.01
N LEU A 143 23.57 10.97 2.86
CA LEU A 143 24.35 10.87 1.63
C LEU A 143 23.98 12.05 0.73
N GLU A 144 24.99 12.75 0.24
CA GLU A 144 24.84 13.86 -0.71
C GLU A 144 25.33 13.41 -2.09
N TRP A 145 24.49 13.62 -3.10
CA TRP A 145 24.80 13.34 -4.50
C TRP A 145 25.56 14.52 -5.13
N GLU A 146 26.22 14.29 -6.26
CA GLU A 146 26.88 15.37 -7.02
C GLU A 146 25.90 16.47 -7.47
N SER A 147 24.62 16.15 -7.60
CA SER A 147 23.54 17.12 -7.89
C SER A 147 23.20 18.03 -6.71
N GLY A 148 23.77 17.80 -5.52
CA GLY A 148 23.43 18.48 -4.26
C GLY A 148 22.19 17.90 -3.56
N GLY A 149 21.52 16.91 -4.15
CA GLY A 149 20.42 16.21 -3.51
C GLY A 149 20.92 15.38 -2.32
N ARG A 150 20.17 15.38 -1.22
CA ARG A 150 20.50 14.68 0.02
C ARG A 150 19.46 13.62 0.32
N ILE A 151 19.87 12.45 0.80
CA ILE A 151 19.00 11.39 1.33
C ILE A 151 19.44 11.02 2.75
N THR A 152 18.49 10.84 3.67
CA THR A 152 18.80 10.32 5.02
C THR A 152 18.88 8.79 4.98
N LEU A 153 19.93 8.21 5.58
CA LEU A 153 20.21 6.78 5.50
C LEU A 153 19.61 5.96 6.64
N LEU A 154 19.13 6.62 7.70
CA LEU A 154 18.64 5.95 8.90
C LEU A 154 17.17 6.23 9.18
N TRP A 155 16.78 7.51 9.25
CA TRP A 155 15.47 7.86 9.79
C TRP A 155 14.35 7.70 8.76
N THR A 156 14.52 8.25 7.56
CA THR A 156 13.58 8.03 6.46
C THR A 156 13.41 6.53 6.23
N ILE A 157 14.51 5.84 5.94
CA ILE A 157 14.48 4.43 5.60
C ILE A 157 13.97 3.56 6.77
N GLY A 158 14.40 3.84 7.99
CA GLY A 158 14.07 3.05 9.18
C GLY A 158 12.60 3.13 9.58
N LEU A 159 12.00 4.31 9.50
CA LEU A 159 10.56 4.47 9.76
C LEU A 159 9.72 3.82 8.66
N MET A 160 10.20 3.91 7.41
CA MET A 160 9.62 3.20 6.28
C MET A 160 9.74 1.66 6.40
N CYS A 161 10.52 1.10 7.34
CA CYS A 161 10.57 -0.35 7.57
C CYS A 161 9.34 -0.90 8.34
N THR A 162 8.55 -0.04 9.00
CA THR A 162 7.48 -0.51 9.90
C THR A 162 6.11 -0.51 9.24
N TRP A 163 5.59 0.67 8.92
CA TRP A 163 4.20 0.83 8.42
C TRP A 163 3.91 0.05 7.12
N PRO A 164 4.75 0.10 6.08
CA PRO A 164 4.48 -0.56 4.80
C PRO A 164 4.38 -2.08 4.92
N ASN A 165 5.23 -2.66 5.78
CA ASN A 165 5.19 -4.08 6.07
C ASN A 165 3.94 -4.44 6.87
N LEU A 166 3.61 -3.66 7.90
CA LEU A 166 2.41 -3.90 8.70
C LEU A 166 1.15 -3.87 7.83
N ILE A 167 1.01 -2.85 6.99
CA ILE A 167 -0.18 -2.69 6.16
C ILE A 167 -0.27 -3.77 5.07
N ALA A 168 0.85 -4.17 4.46
CA ALA A 168 0.87 -5.27 3.51
C ALA A 168 0.50 -6.61 4.18
N TYR A 169 0.97 -6.87 5.41
CA TYR A 169 0.58 -8.04 6.19
C TYR A 169 -0.92 -8.06 6.49
N TRP A 170 -1.47 -6.93 6.95
CA TRP A 170 -2.88 -6.83 7.28
C TRP A 170 -3.81 -6.88 6.06
N ALA A 171 -3.40 -6.26 4.95
CA ALA A 171 -4.07 -6.35 3.66
C ALA A 171 -4.13 -7.80 3.15
N GLY A 172 -3.14 -8.62 3.52
CA GLY A 172 -3.03 -10.03 3.14
C GLY A 172 -2.61 -10.21 1.69
N LYS A 173 -2.05 -11.39 1.37
CA LYS A 173 -1.56 -11.69 0.03
C LYS A 173 -2.68 -12.08 -0.94
N PRO A 174 -2.75 -11.47 -2.14
CA PRO A 174 -3.57 -11.99 -3.23
C PRO A 174 -2.98 -13.29 -3.82
N PRO A 175 -3.82 -14.25 -4.27
CA PRO A 175 -5.27 -14.17 -4.31
C PRO A 175 -5.93 -14.45 -2.94
N ILE A 176 -6.80 -13.53 -2.53
CA ILE A 176 -7.46 -13.59 -1.22
C ILE A 176 -8.70 -14.47 -1.33
N ARG A 177 -8.72 -15.57 -0.56
CA ARG A 177 -9.88 -16.48 -0.49
C ARG A 177 -10.90 -16.08 0.58
N GLY A 178 -10.44 -15.46 1.68
CA GLY A 178 -11.25 -15.10 2.85
C GLY A 178 -11.11 -13.62 3.22
N LEU A 179 -11.68 -13.19 4.33
CA LEU A 179 -11.46 -11.81 4.80
C LEU A 179 -10.03 -11.61 5.27
N ASN A 180 -9.44 -10.45 4.99
CA ASN A 180 -8.12 -10.08 5.51
C ASN A 180 -8.20 -9.52 6.94
N HIS A 181 -7.06 -9.14 7.53
CA HIS A 181 -7.04 -8.68 8.92
C HIS A 181 -7.80 -7.37 9.09
N LEU A 182 -7.70 -6.43 8.14
CA LEU A 182 -8.42 -5.15 8.17
C LEU A 182 -9.93 -5.36 8.18
N GLU A 183 -10.42 -6.23 7.31
CA GLU A 183 -11.84 -6.55 7.16
C GLU A 183 -12.39 -7.29 8.39
N ARG A 184 -11.61 -8.22 8.98
CA ARG A 184 -11.99 -8.91 10.22
C ARG A 184 -12.00 -7.97 11.43
N PHE A 185 -11.04 -7.05 11.50
CA PHE A 185 -10.91 -6.12 12.62
C PHE A 185 -12.16 -5.27 12.85
N VAL A 186 -12.81 -4.82 11.76
CA VAL A 186 -14.09 -4.07 11.85
C VAL A 186 -15.33 -4.98 11.86
N GLY A 187 -15.13 -6.30 11.95
CA GLY A 187 -16.18 -7.30 12.12
C GLY A 187 -16.97 -7.62 10.86
N LEU A 188 -16.39 -7.54 9.65
CA LEU A 188 -17.12 -7.91 8.41
C LEU A 188 -17.53 -9.38 8.37
N GLU A 189 -16.87 -10.23 9.15
CA GLU A 189 -17.17 -11.67 9.28
C GLU A 189 -18.63 -11.95 9.65
N ARG A 190 -19.28 -11.06 10.40
CA ARG A 190 -20.71 -11.18 10.75
C ARG A 190 -21.66 -11.13 9.54
N PHE A 191 -21.18 -10.64 8.41
CA PHE A 191 -21.92 -10.58 7.14
C PHE A 191 -21.48 -11.66 6.16
N THR A 192 -20.72 -12.66 6.63
CA THR A 192 -20.23 -13.76 5.81
C THR A 192 -20.68 -15.10 6.36
N LYS A 193 -20.91 -16.06 5.46
CA LYS A 193 -21.14 -17.47 5.78
C LYS A 193 -20.09 -18.33 5.09
N PRO A 194 -19.47 -19.30 5.76
CA PRO A 194 -18.55 -20.22 5.09
C PRO A 194 -19.24 -20.96 3.94
N LYS A 195 -18.58 -21.04 2.79
CA LYS A 195 -19.05 -21.91 1.71
C LYS A 195 -18.76 -23.37 2.09
N VAL A 196 -19.80 -24.19 2.12
CA VAL A 196 -19.62 -25.64 2.20
C VAL A 196 -19.02 -26.07 0.86
N PRO A 197 -17.88 -26.79 0.82
CA PRO A 197 -17.35 -27.30 -0.43
C PRO A 197 -18.43 -28.15 -1.08
N ALA A 198 -18.85 -27.79 -2.30
CA ALA A 198 -19.74 -28.65 -3.06
C ALA A 198 -19.06 -30.02 -3.16
N LYS A 199 -19.66 -31.07 -2.59
CA LYS A 199 -19.23 -32.44 -2.85
C LYS A 199 -19.26 -32.58 -4.37
N GLN A 200 -18.08 -32.76 -4.98
CA GLN A 200 -18.04 -33.14 -6.38
C GLN A 200 -18.89 -34.41 -6.51
N PRO A 201 -19.91 -34.44 -7.39
CA PRO A 201 -20.63 -35.67 -7.62
C PRO A 201 -19.58 -36.69 -8.11
N VAL A 202 -19.48 -37.81 -7.40
CA VAL A 202 -18.69 -38.96 -7.83
C VAL A 202 -19.30 -39.41 -9.14
N THR A 203 -18.70 -39.03 -10.27
CA THR A 203 -19.13 -39.45 -11.59
C THR A 203 -18.76 -40.92 -11.75
N VAL A 204 -19.66 -41.80 -11.32
CA VAL A 204 -19.63 -43.21 -11.71
C VAL A 204 -20.01 -43.26 -13.18
N GLY A 205 -19.03 -43.61 -14.01
CA GLY A 205 -19.07 -43.92 -15.44
C GLY A 205 -20.39 -43.71 -16.20
N ALA A 206 -20.47 -42.60 -16.94
CA ALA A 206 -21.22 -42.54 -18.18
C ALA A 206 -20.41 -41.69 -19.19
N PRO A 207 -20.30 -42.10 -20.46
CA PRO A 207 -19.59 -41.31 -21.47
C PRO A 207 -20.40 -40.04 -21.75
N SER A 208 -20.01 -38.94 -21.11
CA SER A 208 -20.67 -37.66 -21.25
C SER A 208 -20.23 -36.97 -22.53
N ALA A 209 -21.19 -36.67 -23.40
CA ALA A 209 -21.04 -35.78 -24.54
C ALA A 209 -20.31 -34.50 -24.11
N ALA A 210 -19.33 -34.05 -24.90
CA ALA A 210 -18.49 -32.90 -24.62
C ALA A 210 -19.35 -31.67 -24.23
N ALA A 211 -19.49 -31.45 -22.92
CA ALA A 211 -20.19 -30.30 -22.39
C ALA A 211 -19.45 -29.04 -22.87
N LYS A 212 -20.15 -28.17 -23.60
CA LYS A 212 -19.60 -26.85 -23.95
C LYS A 212 -19.08 -26.21 -22.66
N PRO A 213 -17.83 -25.70 -22.62
CA PRO A 213 -17.32 -25.04 -21.43
C PRO A 213 -18.25 -23.88 -21.10
N VAL A 214 -18.89 -23.95 -19.94
CA VAL A 214 -19.76 -22.87 -19.45
C VAL A 214 -18.86 -21.66 -19.28
N ARG A 215 -19.09 -20.63 -20.10
CA ARG A 215 -18.34 -19.37 -20.03
C ARG A 215 -18.82 -18.61 -18.81
N LEU A 216 -18.19 -18.86 -17.67
CA LEU A 216 -18.44 -18.12 -16.44
C LEU A 216 -18.10 -16.64 -16.64
N SER A 217 -18.90 -15.76 -16.05
CA SER A 217 -18.52 -14.36 -15.96
C SER A 217 -17.32 -14.19 -15.02
N LYS A 218 -16.51 -13.15 -15.20
CA LYS A 218 -15.39 -12.84 -14.29
C LYS A 218 -15.84 -12.59 -12.85
N MET A 219 -17.07 -12.13 -12.67
CA MET A 219 -17.71 -12.02 -11.37
C MET A 219 -17.92 -13.40 -10.74
N GLN A 220 -18.51 -14.36 -11.47
CA GLN A 220 -18.73 -15.73 -10.98
C GLN A 220 -17.42 -16.47 -10.70
N GLU A 221 -16.43 -16.38 -11.61
CA GLU A 221 -15.10 -16.98 -11.39
C GLU A 221 -14.48 -16.52 -10.05
N TYR A 222 -14.63 -15.24 -9.72
CA TYR A 222 -14.12 -14.69 -8.46
C TYR A 222 -14.94 -15.14 -7.26
N ASP A 223 -16.26 -15.25 -7.39
CA ASP A 223 -17.15 -15.68 -6.32
C ASP A 223 -16.87 -17.11 -5.92
N ASP A 224 -16.71 -17.98 -6.90
CA ASP A 224 -16.39 -19.39 -6.71
C ASP A 224 -15.01 -19.58 -6.09
N TYR A 225 -14.12 -18.60 -6.27
CA TYR A 225 -12.80 -18.60 -5.64
C TYR A 225 -12.82 -18.25 -4.14
N LEU A 226 -13.83 -17.50 -3.67
CA LEU A 226 -13.96 -17.12 -2.26
C LEU A 226 -14.44 -18.31 -1.42
N ASN A 227 -13.97 -18.40 -0.18
CA ASN A 227 -14.40 -19.43 0.77
C ASN A 227 -15.64 -19.01 1.61
N TYR A 228 -16.28 -17.90 1.24
CA TYR A 228 -17.44 -17.36 1.94
C TYR A 228 -18.48 -16.77 0.98
N GLU A 229 -19.72 -16.70 1.46
CA GLU A 229 -20.84 -15.98 0.85
C GLU A 229 -21.18 -14.76 1.68
N VAL A 230 -21.61 -13.69 1.02
CA VAL A 230 -22.03 -12.45 1.68
C VAL A 230 -23.52 -12.49 1.93
N THR A 231 -23.96 -12.19 3.15
CA THR A 231 -25.37 -12.27 3.58
C THR A 231 -26.17 -10.99 3.37
N ILE A 232 -25.51 -9.89 3.03
CA ILE A 232 -26.11 -8.57 2.80
C ILE A 232 -25.98 -8.17 1.32
N PRO A 233 -26.69 -7.11 0.85
CA PRO A 233 -26.51 -6.60 -0.49
C PRO A 233 -25.03 -6.30 -0.80
N ARG A 234 -24.53 -6.80 -1.93
CA ARG A 234 -23.10 -6.80 -2.24
C ARG A 234 -22.47 -5.41 -2.21
N TRP A 235 -23.16 -4.40 -2.75
CA TRP A 235 -22.64 -3.03 -2.77
C TRP A 235 -22.40 -2.48 -1.36
N ARG A 236 -23.25 -2.83 -0.37
CA ARG A 236 -23.04 -2.46 1.04
C ARG A 236 -21.79 -3.11 1.59
N PHE A 237 -21.61 -4.40 1.30
CA PHE A 237 -20.43 -5.13 1.74
C PHE A 237 -19.14 -4.55 1.14
N GLU A 238 -19.11 -4.24 -0.16
CA GLU A 238 -17.95 -3.62 -0.79
C GLU A 238 -17.65 -2.21 -0.22
N LEU A 239 -18.67 -1.40 0.06
CA LEU A 239 -18.48 -0.10 0.73
C LEU A 239 -17.92 -0.27 2.14
N MET A 240 -18.38 -1.28 2.89
CA MET A 240 -17.83 -1.58 4.21
C MET A 240 -16.38 -2.07 4.13
N ARG A 241 -16.03 -2.85 3.10
CA ARG A 241 -14.63 -3.25 2.84
C ARG A 241 -13.78 -2.02 2.53
N LEU A 242 -14.25 -1.13 1.66
CA LEU A 242 -13.56 0.13 1.38
C LEU A 242 -13.33 0.94 2.65
N GLY A 243 -14.36 1.09 3.48
CA GLY A 243 -14.25 1.78 4.78
C GLY A 243 -13.27 1.11 5.73
N ALA A 244 -13.26 -0.22 5.82
CA ALA A 244 -12.32 -0.98 6.64
C ALA A 244 -10.86 -0.71 6.25
N TRP A 245 -10.59 -0.76 4.95
CA TRP A 245 -9.29 -0.45 4.40
C TRP A 245 -8.91 1.01 4.61
N PHE A 246 -9.84 1.94 4.35
CA PHE A 246 -9.62 3.37 4.54
C PHE A 246 -9.22 3.68 5.98
N VAL A 247 -10.03 3.28 6.97
CA VAL A 247 -9.72 3.51 8.38
C VAL A 247 -8.41 2.84 8.77
N GLY A 248 -8.18 1.59 8.33
CA GLY A 248 -6.95 0.86 8.61
C GLY A 248 -5.71 1.58 8.10
N PHE A 249 -5.73 2.06 6.86
CA PHE A 249 -4.63 2.83 6.26
C PHE A 249 -4.43 4.17 6.97
N GLN A 250 -5.49 4.95 7.17
CA GLN A 250 -5.40 6.29 7.77
C GLN A 250 -4.83 6.24 9.20
N VAL A 251 -5.42 5.39 10.06
CA VAL A 251 -5.03 5.28 11.47
C VAL A 251 -3.60 4.72 11.59
N SER A 252 -3.28 3.68 10.82
CA SER A 252 -1.94 3.09 10.89
C SER A 252 -0.86 4.02 10.34
N PHE A 253 -1.13 4.74 9.25
CA PHE A 253 -0.18 5.70 8.69
C PHE A 253 0.10 6.82 9.68
N PHE A 254 -0.96 7.37 10.28
CA PHE A 254 -0.84 8.40 11.31
C PHE A 254 -0.01 7.92 12.50
N LEU A 255 -0.32 6.74 13.06
CA LEU A 255 0.33 6.24 14.27
C LEU A 255 1.76 5.74 14.06
N PHE A 256 2.03 5.06 12.95
CA PHE A 256 3.31 4.37 12.72
C PHE A 256 4.28 5.13 11.82
N LEU A 257 3.83 6.15 11.10
CA LEU A 257 4.68 6.99 10.29
C LEU A 257 4.68 8.43 10.81
N LEU A 258 3.50 9.06 10.87
CA LEU A 258 3.43 10.49 11.12
C LEU A 258 3.85 10.90 12.54
N VAL A 259 3.28 10.25 13.55
CA VAL A 259 3.60 10.55 14.96
C VAL A 259 5.10 10.36 15.22
N PRO A 260 5.75 9.24 14.83
CA PRO A 260 7.20 9.09 14.99
C PRO A 260 8.01 10.19 14.31
N LEU A 261 7.63 10.65 13.12
CA LEU A 261 8.34 11.70 12.39
C LEU A 261 8.27 13.05 13.08
N VAL A 262 7.07 13.46 13.48
CA VAL A 262 6.86 14.73 14.21
C VAL A 262 7.57 14.69 15.56
N VAL A 263 7.45 13.57 16.29
CA VAL A 263 8.14 13.39 17.57
C VAL A 263 9.65 13.41 17.40
N LEU A 264 10.18 12.76 16.36
CA LEU A 264 11.61 12.77 16.07
C LEU A 264 12.12 14.20 15.85
N ARG A 265 11.47 14.96 14.95
CA ARG A 265 11.86 16.35 14.67
C ARG A 265 11.87 17.20 15.94
N TRP A 266 10.82 17.04 16.76
CA TRP A 266 10.70 17.74 18.04
C TRP A 266 11.80 17.33 19.04
N LEU A 267 12.07 16.04 19.20
CA LEU A 267 13.10 15.51 20.11
C LEU A 267 14.51 15.90 19.69
N THR A 268 14.80 15.94 18.39
CA THR A 268 16.11 16.34 17.87
C THR A 268 16.30 17.86 17.88
N GLY A 269 15.24 18.64 18.09
CA GLY A 269 15.28 20.10 17.93
C GLY A 269 15.73 20.51 16.53
N ALA A 270 15.49 19.65 15.54
CA ALA A 270 15.97 19.88 14.20
C ALA A 270 15.11 20.98 13.58
N ASP A 271 15.77 22.02 13.08
CA ASP A 271 15.13 23.14 12.42
C ASP A 271 15.62 23.31 10.99
N SER A 272 14.75 23.77 10.09
CA SER A 272 15.06 24.01 8.68
C SER A 272 14.64 25.43 8.32
N PRO A 273 15.53 26.25 7.72
CA PRO A 273 15.14 27.58 7.24
C PRO A 273 14.17 27.50 6.04
N TYR A 274 14.05 26.34 5.41
CA TYR A 274 13.19 26.12 4.23
C TYR A 274 11.88 25.41 4.57
N VAL A 275 11.83 24.73 5.73
CA VAL A 275 10.65 24.00 6.21
C VAL A 275 10.39 24.44 7.67
N PRO A 276 9.81 25.64 7.89
CA PRO A 276 9.61 26.21 9.22
C PRO A 276 8.62 25.41 10.08
#